data_AF-A0A059CVH7-F1
#
_entry.id   AF-A0A059CVH7-F1
#
_cell.length_a   1.000
_cell.length_b   1.000
_cell.length_c   1.000
_cell.angle_alpha   90.00
_cell.angle_beta   90.00
_cell.angle_gamma   90.00
#
_symmetry.space_group_name_H-M   'P 1'
#
loop_
_entity.id
_entity.type
_entity.pdbx_description
1 polymer ?
#
loop_
_entity_poly.entity_id
_entity_poly.type
_entity_poly.pdbx_seq_one_letter_code
_entity_poly.pdbx_strand_id
1 'polypeptide(L)'
;IIATVIAAMAYQAGLSPPCGLWDNDQKDDNGTILYYAGTSIMAANLPEGYASFWIYNTVSFLASLSTIVLLMSGLPLGKKVLMWILTATMWVTITFMALTYLNSMSAIPITEDGSYSMDMGSIKVVKYSLFVWLGIVATVSLVHTVRFLTIVLQNQHWAII
;
A
#
# COMPACT_ATOMS: atom_id res chain seq x y z
N ILE A 1 -12.00 -6.97 11.12
CA ILE A 1 -11.77 -5.55 11.49
C ILE A 1 -10.60 -4.97 10.70
N ILE A 2 -9.38 -5.52 10.81
CA ILE A 2 -8.20 -4.90 10.17
C ILE A 2 -8.34 -4.77 8.64
N ALA A 3 -8.80 -5.82 7.94
CA ALA A 3 -9.07 -5.75 6.50
C ALA A 3 -10.09 -4.66 6.12
N THR A 4 -11.12 -4.46 6.95
CA THR A 4 -12.14 -3.43 6.75
C THR A 4 -11.57 -2.02 6.94
N VAL A 5 -10.71 -1.82 7.95
CA VAL A 5 -10.02 -0.54 8.19
C VAL A 5 -9.10 -0.19 7.02
N ILE A 6 -8.31 -1.15 6.55
CA ILE A 6 -7.41 -0.94 5.41
C ILE A 6 -8.21 -0.65 4.14
N ALA A 7 -9.28 -1.39 3.87
CA ALA A 7 -10.15 -1.12 2.72
C ALA A 7 -10.73 0.30 2.78
N ALA A 8 -11.17 0.75 3.96
CA ALA A 8 -11.66 2.12 4.15
C ALA A 8 -10.56 3.17 3.92
N MET A 9 -9.35 2.94 4.44
CA MET A 9 -8.21 3.85 4.22
C MET A 9 -7.82 3.94 2.74
N ALA A 10 -7.72 2.82 2.03
CA ALA A 10 -7.39 2.79 0.61
C ALA A 10 -8.50 3.42 -0.25
N TYR A 11 -9.76 3.25 0.14
CA TYR A 11 -10.91 3.90 -0.49
C TYR A 11 -10.84 5.42 -0.30
N GLN A 12 -10.59 5.90 0.93
CA GLN A 12 -10.43 7.32 1.21
C GLN A 12 -9.25 7.93 0.45
N ALA A 13 -8.11 7.24 0.40
CA ALA A 13 -6.93 7.69 -0.34
C ALA A 13 -7.14 7.72 -1.88
N GLY A 14 -8.04 6.88 -2.40
CA GLY A 14 -8.41 6.89 -3.82
C GLY A 14 -9.34 8.05 -4.18
N LEU A 15 -10.28 8.41 -3.30
CA LEU A 15 -11.18 9.55 -3.51
C LEU A 15 -10.50 10.90 -3.31
N SER A 16 -9.57 10.97 -2.37
CA SER A 16 -8.83 12.18 -2.04
C SER A 16 -7.35 11.85 -2.06
N PRO A 17 -6.66 12.07 -3.20
CA PRO A 17 -5.25 11.77 -3.28
C PRO A 17 -4.49 12.60 -2.24
N PRO A 18 -3.43 12.04 -1.65
CA PRO A 18 -2.76 12.61 -0.48
C PRO A 18 -2.03 13.94 -0.75
N CYS A 19 -1.91 14.34 -2.02
CA CYS A 19 -1.38 15.63 -2.43
C CYS A 19 -2.47 16.65 -2.79
N GLY A 20 -3.74 16.30 -2.65
CA GLY A 20 -4.88 17.14 -3.01
C GLY A 20 -5.19 17.18 -4.51
N LEU A 21 -6.24 17.93 -4.81
CA LEU A 21 -6.70 18.26 -6.16
C LEU A 21 -6.48 19.76 -6.37
N TRP A 22 -6.19 20.18 -7.59
CA TRP A 22 -6.15 21.60 -7.90
C TRP A 22 -7.54 22.22 -7.73
N ASP A 23 -7.65 23.24 -6.87
CA ASP A 23 -8.92 23.95 -6.62
C ASP A 23 -9.33 24.88 -7.77
N ASN A 24 -8.35 25.37 -8.54
CA ASN A 24 -8.56 26.28 -9.68
C ASN A 24 -7.74 25.87 -10.89
N ASP A 25 -8.22 26.24 -12.08
CA ASP A 25 -7.52 26.05 -13.35
C ASP A 25 -6.13 26.70 -13.29
N GLN A 26 -5.10 25.88 -13.44
CA GLN A 26 -3.71 26.33 -13.56
C GLN A 26 -3.47 26.78 -14.99
N LYS A 27 -3.01 28.02 -15.16
CA LYS A 27 -2.72 28.63 -16.47
C LYS A 27 -1.25 28.99 -16.56
N ASP A 28 -0.68 28.82 -17.73
CA ASP A 28 0.65 29.33 -18.09
C ASP A 28 0.62 30.87 -18.27
N ASP A 29 1.77 31.51 -18.38
CA ASP A 29 1.92 32.97 -18.58
C ASP A 29 1.19 33.46 -19.84
N ASN A 30 1.00 32.59 -20.83
CA ASN A 30 0.23 32.84 -22.05
C ASN A 30 -1.30 32.63 -21.90
N GLY A 31 -1.79 32.33 -20.69
CA GLY A 31 -3.21 32.12 -20.39
C GLY A 31 -3.78 30.76 -20.85
N THR A 32 -2.94 29.85 -21.33
CA THR A 32 -3.34 28.48 -21.71
C THR A 32 -3.46 27.62 -20.47
N ILE A 33 -4.55 26.83 -20.37
CA ILE A 33 -4.81 25.95 -19.22
C ILE A 33 -3.83 24.76 -19.28
N LEU A 34 -3.00 24.62 -18.24
CA LEU A 34 -2.09 23.49 -18.05
C LEU A 34 -2.78 22.34 -17.31
N TYR A 35 -3.52 22.66 -16.25
CA TYR A 35 -4.28 21.69 -15.46
C TYR A 35 -5.66 22.26 -15.13
N TYR A 36 -6.71 21.48 -15.38
CA TYR A 36 -8.06 21.83 -14.96
C TYR A 36 -8.25 21.62 -13.46
N ALA A 37 -9.13 22.41 -12.85
CA ALA A 37 -9.61 22.15 -11.50
C ALA A 37 -10.11 20.70 -11.37
N GLY A 38 -9.75 20.04 -10.27
CA GLY A 38 -10.02 18.61 -10.05
C GLY A 38 -8.94 17.67 -10.61
N THR A 39 -7.86 18.18 -11.20
CA THR A 39 -6.68 17.35 -11.53
C THR A 39 -5.87 17.07 -10.26
N SER A 40 -5.43 15.82 -10.07
CA SER A 40 -4.58 15.46 -8.92
C SER A 40 -3.24 16.19 -8.99
N ILE A 41 -2.89 16.91 -7.93
CA ILE A 41 -1.60 17.62 -7.80
C ILE A 41 -0.44 16.61 -7.86
N MET A 42 -0.65 15.38 -7.40
CA MET A 42 0.34 14.30 -7.48
C MET A 42 0.64 13.88 -8.93
N ALA A 43 -0.36 13.92 -9.82
CA ALA A 43 -0.16 13.59 -11.24
C ALA A 43 0.66 14.66 -11.97
N ALA A 44 0.54 15.92 -11.56
CA ALA A 44 1.32 17.03 -12.09
C ALA A 44 2.78 17.00 -11.58
N ASN A 45 2.97 16.69 -10.29
CA ASN A 45 4.28 16.73 -9.66
C ASN A 45 5.16 15.51 -9.99
N LEU A 46 4.60 14.30 -9.99
CA LEU A 46 5.38 13.07 -10.10
C LEU A 46 4.66 12.01 -10.96
N PRO A 47 4.64 12.14 -12.30
CA PRO A 47 3.86 11.27 -13.17
C PRO A 47 4.22 9.78 -13.02
N GLU A 48 5.49 9.43 -12.81
CA GLU A 48 5.93 8.04 -12.59
C GLU A 48 5.50 7.49 -11.22
N GLY A 49 5.56 8.30 -10.17
CA GLY A 49 5.13 7.91 -8.82
C GLY A 49 3.61 7.86 -8.67
N TYR A 50 2.89 8.65 -9.46
CA TYR A 50 1.42 8.65 -9.52
C TYR A 50 0.88 7.30 -10.01
N ALA A 51 1.44 6.75 -11.09
CA ALA A 51 1.04 5.43 -11.59
C ALA A 51 1.34 4.33 -10.56
N SER A 52 2.51 4.39 -9.93
CA SER A 52 2.93 3.45 -8.89
C SER A 52 2.02 3.51 -7.65
N PHE A 53 1.64 4.71 -7.21
CA PHE A 53 0.69 4.92 -6.11
C PHE A 53 -0.65 4.23 -6.38
N TRP A 54 -1.23 4.44 -7.56
CA TRP A 54 -2.52 3.82 -7.92
C TRP A 54 -2.44 2.31 -7.96
N ILE A 55 -1.37 1.74 -8.54
CA ILE A 55 -1.15 0.30 -8.58
C ILE A 55 -1.10 -0.27 -7.16
N TYR A 56 -0.25 0.27 -6.29
CA TYR A 56 -0.09 -0.25 -4.94
C TYR A 56 -1.36 -0.06 -4.09
N ASN A 57 -2.04 1.09 -4.23
CA ASN A 57 -3.29 1.35 -3.53
C ASN A 57 -4.38 0.35 -3.93
N THR A 58 -4.58 0.15 -5.24
CA THR A 58 -5.58 -0.81 -5.75
C THR A 58 -5.27 -2.24 -5.36
N VAL A 59 -4.00 -2.66 -5.40
CA VAL A 59 -3.61 -4.01 -4.94
C VAL A 59 -3.92 -4.19 -3.45
N SER A 60 -3.61 -3.20 -2.60
CA SER A 60 -3.92 -3.27 -1.16
C SER A 60 -5.43 -3.31 -0.89
N PHE A 61 -6.21 -2.56 -1.67
CA PHE A 61 -7.66 -2.54 -1.57
C PHE A 61 -8.28 -3.89 -1.99
N LEU A 62 -7.87 -4.43 -3.14
CA LEU A 62 -8.33 -5.72 -3.64
C LEU A 62 -7.95 -6.85 -2.69
N ALA A 63 -6.71 -6.88 -2.18
CA ALA A 63 -6.29 -7.88 -1.20
C ALA A 63 -7.11 -7.83 0.10
N SER A 64 -7.48 -6.63 0.55
CA SER A 64 -8.38 -6.43 1.68
C SER A 64 -9.79 -6.93 1.40
N LEU A 65 -10.33 -6.61 0.21
CA LEU A 65 -11.66 -7.06 -0.21
C LEU A 65 -11.71 -8.59 -0.34
N SER A 66 -10.70 -9.21 -0.95
CA SER A 66 -10.57 -10.67 -1.01
C SER A 66 -10.54 -11.28 0.38
N THR A 67 -9.83 -10.68 1.33
CA THR A 67 -9.80 -11.13 2.74
C THR A 67 -11.19 -11.04 3.38
N ILE A 68 -11.93 -9.95 3.16
CA ILE A 68 -13.31 -9.80 3.67
C ILE A 68 -14.23 -10.86 3.07
N VAL A 69 -14.18 -11.05 1.75
CA VAL A 69 -14.98 -12.07 1.06
C VAL A 69 -14.63 -13.45 1.58
N LEU A 70 -13.36 -13.80 1.75
CA LEU A 70 -12.92 -15.08 2.31
C LEU A 70 -13.43 -15.32 3.74
N LEU A 71 -13.45 -14.29 4.59
CA LEU A 71 -14.07 -14.40 5.92
C LEU A 71 -15.59 -14.62 5.83
N MET A 72 -16.26 -13.90 4.95
CA MET A 72 -17.72 -13.94 4.80
C MET A 72 -18.22 -15.21 4.11
N SER A 73 -17.45 -15.79 3.18
CA SER A 73 -17.82 -16.98 2.43
C SER A 73 -17.90 -18.25 3.28
N GLY A 74 -17.43 -18.23 4.53
CA GLY A 74 -17.58 -19.36 5.45
C GLY A 74 -17.01 -20.68 4.92
N LEU A 75 -16.01 -20.61 4.03
CA LEU A 75 -15.48 -21.78 3.34
C LEU A 75 -14.99 -22.82 4.35
N PRO A 76 -15.32 -24.13 4.17
CA PRO A 76 -14.87 -25.21 5.05
C PRO A 76 -13.39 -25.56 4.80
N LEU A 77 -12.55 -24.56 4.53
CA LEU A 77 -11.11 -24.71 4.54
C LEU A 77 -10.70 -25.03 5.98
N GLY A 78 -9.83 -26.03 6.16
CA GLY A 78 -9.35 -26.39 7.49
C GLY A 78 -8.88 -25.14 8.25
N LYS A 79 -9.37 -24.94 9.49
CA LYS A 79 -9.15 -23.69 10.27
C LYS A 79 -7.69 -23.20 10.23
N LYS A 80 -6.72 -24.13 10.23
CA LYS A 80 -5.29 -23.84 10.13
C LYS A 80 -4.91 -23.22 8.78
N VAL A 81 -5.40 -23.78 7.68
CA VAL A 81 -5.15 -23.29 6.30
C VAL A 81 -5.85 -21.96 6.06
N LEU A 82 -7.11 -21.82 6.49
CA LEU A 82 -7.85 -20.55 6.39
C LEU A 82 -7.11 -19.44 7.15
N MET A 83 -6.75 -19.65 8.43
CA MET A 83 -5.98 -18.66 9.18
C MET A 83 -4.65 -18.32 8.52
N TRP A 84 -3.97 -19.30 7.92
CA TRP A 84 -2.72 -19.07 7.23
C TRP A 84 -2.89 -18.22 5.97
N ILE A 85 -3.89 -18.51 5.12
CA ILE A 85 -4.21 -17.70 3.94
C ILE A 85 -4.54 -16.27 4.36
N LEU A 86 -5.37 -16.10 5.40
CA LEU A 86 -5.72 -14.77 5.92
C LEU A 86 -4.50 -14.01 6.47
N THR A 87 -3.57 -14.73 7.10
CA THR A 87 -2.32 -14.14 7.58
C THR A 87 -1.44 -13.72 6.41
N ALA A 88 -1.32 -14.55 5.36
CA ALA A 88 -0.56 -14.24 4.16
C ALA A 88 -1.13 -13.03 3.41
N THR A 89 -2.44 -12.98 3.18
CA THR A 89 -3.09 -11.84 2.52
C THR A 89 -2.93 -10.57 3.34
N MET A 90 -2.94 -10.66 4.67
CA MET A 90 -2.71 -9.52 5.55
C MET A 90 -1.30 -8.95 5.40
N TRP A 91 -0.26 -9.79 5.37
CA TRP A 91 1.11 -9.32 5.15
C TRP A 91 1.27 -8.62 3.80
N VAL A 92 0.74 -9.22 2.72
CA VAL A 92 0.72 -8.59 1.39
C VAL A 92 0.07 -7.21 1.48
N THR A 93 -1.11 -7.13 2.08
CA THR A 93 -1.86 -5.88 2.20
C THR A 93 -1.07 -4.79 2.94
N ILE A 94 -0.44 -5.13 4.06
CA ILE A 94 0.36 -4.19 4.87
C ILE A 94 1.58 -3.68 4.08
N THR A 95 2.29 -4.57 3.39
CA THR A 95 3.47 -4.18 2.60
C THR A 95 3.12 -3.25 1.45
N PHE A 96 2.05 -3.57 0.69
CA PHE A 96 1.59 -2.73 -0.41
C PHE A 96 1.07 -1.38 0.08
N MET A 97 0.33 -1.34 1.18
CA MET A 97 -0.13 -0.08 1.77
C MET A 97 1.03 0.80 2.25
N ALA A 98 2.09 0.22 2.82
CA ALA A 98 3.30 0.96 3.17
C ALA A 98 4.04 1.52 1.95
N LEU A 99 4.08 0.77 0.84
CA LEU A 99 4.62 1.26 -0.44
C LEU A 99 3.76 2.40 -1.02
N THR A 100 2.44 2.30 -0.95
CA THR A 100 1.52 3.39 -1.33
C THR A 100 1.82 4.65 -0.54
N TYR A 101 2.03 4.53 0.78
CA TYR A 101 2.38 5.65 1.65
C TYR A 101 3.73 6.29 1.28
N LEU A 102 4.73 5.49 0.92
CA LEU A 102 6.02 5.99 0.45
C LEU A 102 5.89 6.83 -0.84
N ASN A 103 5.16 6.32 -1.84
CA ASN A 103 4.95 7.02 -3.11
C ASN A 103 4.15 8.33 -2.91
N SER A 104 3.15 8.26 -2.04
CA SER A 104 2.37 9.42 -1.59
C SER A 104 3.26 10.49 -0.96
N MET A 105 4.09 10.14 0.01
CA MET A 105 4.96 11.11 0.69
C MET A 105 6.02 11.71 -0.24
N SER A 106 6.53 10.95 -1.21
CA SER A 106 7.45 11.51 -2.21
C SER A 106 6.81 12.54 -3.14
N ALA A 107 5.48 12.67 -3.14
CA ALA A 107 4.77 13.66 -3.94
C ALA A 107 4.46 14.97 -3.18
N ILE A 108 4.60 15.00 -1.85
CA ILE A 108 4.05 16.04 -0.96
C ILE A 108 4.97 17.24 -0.71
N PRO A 109 6.07 17.47 -1.43
CA PRO A 109 6.18 18.79 -2.10
C PRO A 109 7.03 18.76 -3.38
N ILE A 110 6.67 19.58 -4.36
CA ILE A 110 7.59 20.20 -5.32
C ILE A 110 7.33 21.68 -5.13
N THR A 111 8.22 22.39 -4.44
CA THR A 111 8.13 23.85 -4.31
C THR A 111 8.79 24.46 -5.55
N GLU A 112 7.95 25.10 -6.36
CA GLU A 112 8.11 26.24 -7.29
C GLU A 112 9.39 26.49 -8.12
N ASP A 113 10.54 25.85 -7.91
CA ASP A 113 11.79 26.31 -8.56
C ASP A 113 12.69 25.20 -9.14
N GLY A 114 12.17 23.99 -9.33
CA GLY A 114 12.93 22.89 -9.97
C GLY A 114 14.21 22.48 -9.22
N SER A 115 14.41 22.96 -7.99
CA SER A 115 15.55 22.67 -7.14
C SER A 115 15.10 21.84 -5.94
N TYR A 116 15.80 20.72 -5.71
CA TYR A 116 15.56 19.76 -4.64
C TYR A 116 15.87 20.38 -3.26
N SER A 117 14.98 21.23 -2.75
CA SER A 117 15.07 21.75 -1.38
C SER A 117 13.80 21.47 -0.58
N MET A 118 13.43 20.19 -0.50
CA MET A 118 12.89 19.70 0.76
C MET A 118 13.99 19.70 1.80
N ASP A 119 13.61 19.73 3.08
CA ASP A 119 14.42 19.11 4.11
C ASP A 119 14.66 17.62 3.75
N MET A 120 15.67 17.38 2.91
CA MET A 120 16.07 16.10 2.34
C MET A 120 16.38 15.10 3.46
N GLY A 121 16.72 15.59 4.66
CA GLY A 121 16.83 14.81 5.88
C GLY A 121 15.52 14.10 6.23
N SER A 122 14.42 14.83 6.40
CA SER A 122 13.13 14.26 6.83
C SER A 122 12.60 13.17 5.90
N ILE A 123 12.60 13.39 4.58
CA ILE A 123 12.11 12.37 3.63
C ILE A 123 13.01 11.15 3.59
N LYS A 124 14.34 11.34 3.63
CA LYS A 124 15.29 10.21 3.69
C LYS A 124 15.08 9.40 4.97
N VAL A 125 14.95 10.06 6.11
CA VAL A 125 14.73 9.39 7.41
C VAL A 125 13.43 8.59 7.40
N VAL A 126 12.32 9.18 6.93
CA VAL A 126 11.04 8.48 6.84
C VAL A 126 11.13 7.28 5.88
N LYS A 127 11.75 7.46 4.71
CA LYS A 127 11.97 6.39 3.74
C LYS A 127 12.78 5.24 4.35
N TYR A 128 13.94 5.52 4.94
CA TYR A 128 14.80 4.50 5.55
C TYR A 128 14.13 3.82 6.74
N SER A 129 13.42 4.57 7.60
CA SER A 129 12.64 4.02 8.71
C SER A 129 11.58 3.03 8.22
N LEU A 130 10.87 3.36 7.13
CA LEU A 130 9.88 2.48 6.52
C LEU A 130 10.51 1.22 5.90
N PHE A 131 11.68 1.31 5.29
CA PHE A 131 12.41 0.13 4.80
C PHE A 131 12.87 -0.79 5.94
N VAL A 132 13.38 -0.23 7.03
CA VAL A 132 13.76 -1.01 8.23
C VAL A 132 12.53 -1.71 8.81
N TRP A 133 11.42 -0.98 8.93
CA TRP A 133 10.15 -1.53 9.40
C TRP A 133 9.63 -2.65 8.50
N LEU A 134 9.67 -2.48 7.17
CA LEU A 134 9.32 -3.52 6.20
C LEU A 134 10.21 -4.75 6.33
N GLY A 135 11.51 -4.59 6.58
CA GLY A 135 12.44 -5.69 6.81
C GLY A 135 12.11 -6.50 8.07
N ILE A 136 11.76 -5.82 9.16
CA ILE A 136 11.31 -6.47 10.41
C ILE A 136 10.01 -7.26 10.15
N VAL A 137 9.04 -6.62 9.48
CA VAL A 137 7.76 -7.24 9.11
C VAL A 137 7.95 -8.47 8.22
N ALA A 138 8.81 -8.39 7.21
CA ALA A 138 9.12 -9.50 6.31
C ALA A 138 9.81 -10.67 7.03
N THR A 139 10.69 -10.38 8.00
CA THR A 139 11.36 -11.40 8.79
C THR A 139 10.35 -12.16 9.66
N VAL A 140 9.44 -11.45 10.32
CA VAL A 140 8.38 -12.05 11.15
C VAL A 140 7.41 -12.91 10.33
N SER A 141 7.04 -12.44 9.13
CA SER A 141 6.14 -13.18 8.23
C SER A 141 6.79 -14.47 7.71
N LEU A 142 8.09 -14.43 7.41
CA LEU A 142 8.87 -15.59 7.00
C LEU A 142 8.91 -16.64 8.11
N VAL A 143 9.15 -16.25 9.36
CA VAL A 143 9.15 -17.17 10.52
C VAL A 143 7.80 -17.86 10.70
N HIS A 144 6.68 -17.12 10.60
CA HIS A 144 5.34 -17.70 10.70
C HIS A 144 5.04 -18.67 9.56
N THR A 145 5.48 -18.32 8.35
CA THR A 145 5.33 -19.16 7.16
C THR A 145 6.11 -20.47 7.29
N VAL A 146 7.37 -20.40 7.73
CA VAL A 146 8.22 -21.59 7.93
C VAL A 146 7.67 -22.50 9.03
N ARG A 147 7.21 -21.94 10.17
CA ARG A 147 6.57 -22.74 11.23
C ARG A 147 5.34 -23.47 10.72
N PHE A 148 4.50 -22.79 9.94
CA PHE A 148 3.32 -23.42 9.35
C PHE A 148 3.68 -24.55 8.37
N LEU A 149 4.64 -24.31 7.47
CA LEU A 149 5.11 -25.32 6.53
C LEU A 149 5.68 -26.54 7.24
N THR A 150 6.43 -26.33 8.33
CA THR A 150 6.99 -27.41 9.15
C THR A 150 5.89 -28.25 9.80
N ILE A 151 4.84 -27.62 10.34
CA ILE A 151 3.68 -28.32 10.93
C ILE A 151 2.93 -29.13 9.86
N VAL A 152 2.74 -28.56 8.67
CA VAL A 152 2.07 -29.27 7.56
C VAL A 152 2.88 -30.48 7.13
N LEU A 153 4.19 -30.33 6.93
CA LEU A 153 5.08 -31.43 6.53
C LEU A 153 5.14 -32.55 7.59
N GLN A 154 5.21 -32.18 8.88
CA GLN A 154 5.15 -33.16 9.97
C GLN A 154 3.82 -33.92 9.99
N ASN A 155 2.69 -33.22 9.81
CA ASN A 155 1.38 -33.87 9.75
C ASN A 155 1.23 -34.85 8.57
N GLN A 156 1.88 -34.58 7.44
CA GLN A 156 1.89 -35.52 6.31
C GLN A 156 2.77 -36.75 6.59
N HIS A 157 3.90 -36.58 7.30
CA HIS A 157 4.78 -37.69 7.66
C HIS A 157 4.09 -38.71 8.58
N TRP A 158 3.33 -38.24 9.58
CA TRP A 158 2.55 -39.11 10.49
C TRP A 158 1.31 -39.77 9.85
N ALA A 159 0.92 -39.34 8.64
CA ALA A 159 -0.20 -39.96 7.91
C ALA A 159 0.25 -41.11 7.00
N ILE A 160 1.56 -41.28 6.80
CA ILE A 160 2.16 -42.26 5.87
C ILE A 160 2.80 -43.45 6.62
N ILE A 161 2.96 -43.35 7.95
CA ILE A 161 3.45 -44.42 8.86
C ILE A 161 2.25 -45.01 9.60
#